data_AF-A0A536FLL6-F1
#
_entry.id   AF-A0A536FLL6-F1
#
_cell.length_a   1.000
_cell.length_b   1.000
_cell.length_c   1.000
_cell.angle_alpha   90.00
_cell.angle_beta   90.00
_cell.angle_gamma   90.00
#
_symmetry.space_group_name_H-M   'P 1'
#
loop_
_entity.id
_entity.type
_entity.pdbx_description
1 polymer ?
#
loop_
_entity_poly.entity_id
_entity_poly.type
_entity_poly.pdbx_seq_one_letter_code
_entity_poly.pdbx_strand_id
1 'polypeptide(L)'
;MPTKDDRKDIADLYFAKKRHDPELDTPARRDEFARVADGYSPAMIEQALSLALMYAFEDNRDAFTWRDIREAMGNIEAGLAHPVVYTERERVAVARHELGHAVAARYFLPDAVSVRLSIRMRSGSLGHHRAVDKEEEFSKFRSHAAGELRHGLGAIASERVFYGENSTGVSMDLIQSTDLASRMIVNWGMGPDPLPPHVSRLAVSIGEYLISMAASVQSELTGEASPAAKAMQNPRSRQAVAQVLGSAYIDDWRVMNVNKEAIDLAAEALMAQGELVGDEIGGLLDSVGLREPTDKDPYPAEIPLPPVLEPLKIEAEQTA
;
A
#
# COMPACT_ATOMS: atom_id res chain seq x y z
N MET A 1 17.48 -11.99 6.73
CA MET A 1 17.61 -11.61 5.31
C MET A 1 18.89 -10.82 5.14
N PRO A 2 19.56 -10.88 3.97
CA PRO A 2 20.77 -10.08 3.72
C PRO A 2 20.46 -8.58 3.84
N THR A 3 21.43 -7.80 4.33
CA THR A 3 21.32 -6.33 4.36
C THR A 3 21.40 -5.74 2.95
N LYS A 4 21.13 -4.44 2.78
CA LYS A 4 21.29 -3.77 1.48
C LYS A 4 22.69 -3.96 0.88
N ASP A 5 23.75 -3.80 1.68
CA ASP A 5 25.12 -3.97 1.21
C ASP A 5 25.42 -5.42 0.86
N ASP A 6 24.95 -6.38 1.66
CA ASP A 6 25.05 -7.81 1.32
C ASP A 6 24.35 -8.11 -0.01
N ARG A 7 23.18 -7.51 -0.27
CA ARG A 7 22.45 -7.68 -1.54
C ARG A 7 23.25 -7.13 -2.72
N LYS A 8 23.99 -6.03 -2.56
CA LYS A 8 24.88 -5.49 -3.61
C LYS A 8 26.01 -6.47 -3.90
N ASP A 9 26.69 -6.96 -2.87
CA ASP A 9 27.79 -7.92 -3.02
C ASP A 9 27.33 -9.24 -3.67
N ILE A 10 26.17 -9.75 -3.26
CA ILE A 10 25.55 -10.94 -3.84
C ILE A 10 25.18 -10.68 -5.31
N ALA A 11 24.58 -9.52 -5.60
CA ALA A 11 24.22 -9.17 -6.97
C ALA A 11 25.47 -9.10 -7.85
N ASP A 12 26.53 -8.42 -7.41
CA ASP A 12 27.78 -8.25 -8.15
C ASP A 12 28.41 -9.60 -8.53
N LEU A 13 28.38 -10.59 -7.62
CA LEU A 13 28.81 -11.95 -7.92
C LEU A 13 28.06 -12.56 -9.12
N TYR A 14 26.76 -12.34 -9.23
CA TYR A 14 25.93 -12.90 -10.30
C TYR A 14 25.99 -12.08 -11.58
N PHE A 15 26.08 -10.75 -11.49
CA PHE A 15 26.34 -9.89 -12.63
C PHE A 15 27.68 -10.22 -13.29
N ALA A 16 28.73 -10.51 -12.52
CA ALA A 16 30.02 -10.96 -13.07
C ALA A 16 29.94 -12.31 -13.82
N LYS A 17 28.94 -13.15 -13.50
CA LYS A 17 28.77 -14.50 -14.09
C LYS A 17 27.82 -14.52 -15.29
N LYS A 18 26.92 -13.54 -15.40
CA LYS A 18 25.82 -13.54 -16.37
C LYS A 18 25.97 -12.35 -17.30
N ARG A 19 25.89 -12.57 -18.62
CA ARG A 19 25.96 -11.48 -19.61
C ARG A 19 24.80 -10.51 -19.38
N HIS A 20 25.13 -9.24 -19.29
CA HIS A 20 24.19 -8.17 -18.98
C HIS A 20 24.60 -6.89 -19.69
N ASP A 21 23.67 -5.97 -19.83
CA ASP A 21 23.90 -4.66 -20.43
C ASP A 21 24.90 -3.84 -19.58
N PRO A 22 25.98 -3.26 -20.15
CA PRO A 22 26.92 -2.41 -19.44
C PRO A 22 26.30 -1.21 -18.72
N GLU A 23 25.11 -0.74 -19.11
CA GLU A 23 24.39 0.31 -18.37
C GLU A 23 24.01 -0.10 -16.95
N LEU A 24 24.00 -1.42 -16.66
CA LEU A 24 23.74 -1.97 -15.34
C LEU A 24 24.94 -1.92 -14.40
N ASP A 25 26.16 -1.67 -14.91
CA ASP A 25 27.39 -1.58 -14.10
C ASP A 25 27.54 -0.26 -13.34
N THR A 26 26.65 0.70 -13.57
CA THR A 26 26.76 1.99 -12.87
C THR A 26 26.48 1.85 -11.37
N PRO A 27 27.22 2.55 -10.49
CA PRO A 27 26.98 2.51 -9.04
C PRO A 27 25.53 2.85 -8.66
N ALA A 28 24.91 3.78 -9.40
CA ALA A 28 23.51 4.15 -9.21
C ALA A 28 22.56 2.98 -9.48
N ARG A 29 22.77 2.22 -10.57
CA ARG A 29 21.93 1.07 -10.91
C ARG A 29 22.14 -0.11 -9.96
N ARG A 30 23.38 -0.35 -9.51
CA ARG A 30 23.68 -1.34 -8.47
C ARG A 30 22.96 -1.02 -7.16
N ASP A 31 22.96 0.27 -6.78
CA ASP A 31 22.24 0.71 -5.59
C ASP A 31 20.73 0.58 -5.72
N GLU A 32 20.16 0.98 -6.87
CA GLU A 32 18.74 0.81 -7.17
C GLU A 32 18.31 -0.66 -7.14
N PHE A 33 19.08 -1.57 -7.76
CA PHE A 33 18.81 -3.01 -7.71
C PHE A 33 18.71 -3.51 -6.27
N ALA A 34 19.66 -3.13 -5.40
CA ALA A 34 19.67 -3.56 -4.01
C ALA A 34 18.49 -3.00 -3.19
N ARG A 35 18.00 -1.79 -3.53
CA ARG A 35 16.77 -1.22 -2.95
C ARG A 35 15.54 -2.00 -3.40
N VAL A 36 15.40 -2.25 -4.71
CA VAL A 36 14.23 -2.97 -5.25
C VAL A 36 14.20 -4.44 -4.81
N ALA A 37 15.38 -5.05 -4.64
CA ALA A 37 15.53 -6.42 -4.14
C ALA A 37 15.45 -6.52 -2.60
N ASP A 38 14.97 -5.49 -1.91
CA ASP A 38 14.72 -5.57 -0.47
C ASP A 38 13.84 -6.79 -0.12
N GLY A 39 14.17 -7.47 0.97
CA GLY A 39 13.51 -8.72 1.36
C GLY A 39 13.83 -9.94 0.49
N TYR A 40 14.75 -9.85 -0.48
CA TYR A 40 15.18 -11.02 -1.26
C TYR A 40 16.21 -11.86 -0.51
N SER A 41 16.11 -13.18 -0.64
CA SER A 41 17.18 -14.09 -0.24
C SER A 41 18.28 -14.14 -1.31
N PRO A 42 19.51 -14.62 -1.01
CA PRO A 42 20.53 -14.82 -2.03
C PRO A 42 20.04 -15.70 -3.20
N ALA A 43 19.22 -16.71 -2.91
CA ALA A 43 18.60 -17.56 -3.92
C ALA A 43 17.61 -16.80 -4.80
N MET A 44 16.82 -15.88 -4.23
CA MET A 44 15.88 -15.06 -5.01
C MET A 44 16.61 -14.07 -5.92
N ILE A 45 17.73 -13.49 -5.47
CA ILE A 45 18.59 -12.63 -6.31
C ILE A 45 19.15 -13.43 -7.48
N GLU A 46 19.69 -14.62 -7.20
CA GLU A 46 20.22 -15.52 -8.22
C GLU A 46 19.15 -15.90 -9.24
N GLN A 47 17.97 -16.30 -8.74
CA GLN A 47 16.80 -16.65 -9.54
C GLN A 47 16.38 -15.47 -10.42
N ALA A 48 16.23 -14.26 -9.89
CA ALA A 48 15.82 -13.08 -10.65
C ALA A 48 16.76 -12.81 -11.83
N LEU A 49 18.08 -12.83 -11.59
CA LEU A 49 19.07 -12.59 -12.64
C LEU A 49 19.17 -13.75 -13.64
N SER A 50 18.89 -14.99 -13.20
CA SER A 50 18.83 -16.17 -14.10
C SER A 50 17.62 -16.11 -15.03
N LEU A 51 16.43 -15.76 -14.50
CA LEU A 51 15.23 -15.57 -15.33
C LEU A 51 15.38 -14.39 -16.27
N ALA A 52 15.99 -13.28 -15.83
CA ALA A 52 16.26 -12.13 -16.69
C ALA A 52 17.12 -12.51 -17.91
N LEU A 53 18.17 -13.33 -17.69
CA LEU A 53 19.00 -13.86 -18.76
C LEU A 53 18.21 -14.81 -19.69
N MET A 54 17.33 -15.64 -19.11
CA MET A 54 16.46 -16.52 -19.89
C MET A 54 15.52 -15.72 -20.82
N TYR A 55 14.91 -14.65 -20.33
CA TYR A 55 14.08 -13.75 -21.16
C TYR A 55 14.88 -13.09 -22.27
N ALA A 56 16.12 -12.68 -22.00
CA ALA A 56 17.01 -12.19 -23.04
C ALA A 56 17.24 -13.24 -24.13
N PHE A 57 17.53 -14.49 -23.76
CA PHE A 57 17.73 -15.56 -24.73
C PHE A 57 16.47 -15.92 -25.52
N GLU A 58 15.29 -15.92 -24.90
CA GLU A 58 14.01 -16.11 -25.62
C GLU A 58 13.79 -15.01 -26.67
N ASP A 59 14.22 -13.79 -26.38
CA ASP A 59 14.22 -12.65 -27.31
C ASP A 59 15.39 -12.66 -28.33
N ASN A 60 16.19 -13.72 -28.40
CA ASN A 60 17.43 -13.82 -29.20
C ASN A 60 18.50 -12.76 -28.87
N ARG A 61 18.53 -12.26 -27.64
CA ARG A 61 19.58 -11.37 -27.10
C ARG A 61 20.54 -12.18 -26.23
N ASP A 62 21.81 -11.83 -26.20
CA ASP A 62 22.83 -12.55 -25.43
C ASP A 62 23.09 -11.96 -24.03
N ALA A 63 22.51 -10.80 -23.74
CA ALA A 63 22.62 -10.07 -22.49
C ALA A 63 21.26 -9.55 -22.03
N PHE A 64 21.00 -9.62 -20.71
CA PHE A 64 19.78 -9.06 -20.14
C PHE A 64 19.94 -7.57 -19.80
N THR A 65 18.82 -6.87 -19.82
CA THR A 65 18.67 -5.44 -19.57
C THR A 65 17.92 -5.20 -18.25
N TRP A 66 17.82 -3.94 -17.83
CA TRP A 66 16.99 -3.58 -16.66
C TRP A 66 15.53 -4.05 -16.83
N ARG A 67 14.99 -3.95 -18.05
CA ARG A 67 13.63 -4.40 -18.37
C ARG A 67 13.42 -5.88 -18.02
N ASP A 68 14.39 -6.73 -18.34
CA ASP A 68 14.29 -8.17 -18.11
C ASP A 68 14.40 -8.51 -16.61
N ILE A 69 15.23 -7.78 -15.87
CA ILE A 69 15.30 -7.89 -14.41
C ILE A 69 13.96 -7.54 -13.79
N ARG A 70 13.35 -6.41 -14.18
CA ARG A 70 12.04 -5.99 -13.66
C ARG A 70 10.97 -7.05 -13.90
N GLU A 71 10.91 -7.60 -15.10
CA GLU A 71 9.96 -8.67 -15.42
C GLU A 71 10.20 -9.92 -14.57
N ALA A 72 11.47 -10.33 -14.41
CA ALA A 72 11.83 -11.49 -13.60
C ALA A 72 11.47 -11.30 -12.12
N MET A 73 11.75 -10.11 -11.57
CA MET A 73 11.38 -9.78 -10.19
C MET A 73 9.85 -9.74 -10.02
N GLY A 74 9.12 -9.15 -10.96
CA GLY A 74 7.66 -9.20 -10.99
C GLY A 74 7.10 -10.63 -10.97
N ASN A 75 7.72 -11.52 -11.75
CA ASN A 75 7.33 -12.93 -11.82
C ASN A 75 7.67 -13.71 -10.54
N ILE A 76 8.76 -13.36 -9.84
CA ILE A 76 9.13 -13.98 -8.55
C ILE A 76 8.20 -13.50 -7.43
N GLU A 77 7.90 -12.21 -7.36
CA GLU A 77 7.12 -11.62 -6.27
C GLU A 77 5.64 -11.95 -6.36
N ALA A 78 5.06 -11.83 -7.55
CA ALA A 78 3.61 -11.90 -7.73
C ALA A 78 3.18 -12.97 -8.74
N GLY A 79 4.11 -13.78 -9.27
CA GLY A 79 3.81 -14.79 -10.29
C GLY A 79 3.71 -14.20 -11.70
N LEU A 80 3.44 -15.08 -12.66
CA LEU A 80 3.38 -14.73 -14.08
C LEU A 80 2.28 -13.69 -14.33
N ALA A 81 2.61 -12.66 -15.10
CA ALA A 81 1.61 -11.70 -15.57
C ALA A 81 0.63 -12.39 -16.51
N HIS A 82 -0.66 -12.23 -16.23
CA HIS A 82 -1.70 -12.70 -17.14
C HIS A 82 -2.08 -11.55 -18.09
N PRO A 83 -2.11 -11.79 -19.41
CA PRO A 83 -2.66 -10.82 -20.34
C PRO A 83 -4.18 -10.76 -20.12
N VAL A 84 -4.62 -9.77 -19.36
CA VAL A 84 -6.03 -9.50 -19.12
C VAL A 84 -6.44 -8.32 -19.98
N VAL A 85 -7.54 -8.48 -20.71
CA VAL A 85 -8.18 -7.37 -21.42
C VAL A 85 -9.06 -6.65 -20.40
N TYR A 86 -8.50 -5.63 -19.76
CA TYR A 86 -9.28 -4.72 -18.93
C TYR A 86 -10.17 -3.83 -19.79
N THR A 87 -11.34 -3.48 -19.28
CA THR A 87 -12.03 -2.30 -19.80
C THR A 87 -11.21 -1.06 -19.47
N GLU A 88 -11.30 -0.01 -20.30
CA GLU A 88 -10.59 1.25 -20.03
C GLU A 88 -10.94 1.82 -18.64
N ARG A 89 -12.20 1.66 -18.23
CA ARG A 89 -12.67 2.06 -16.91
C ARG A 89 -11.94 1.33 -15.78
N GLU A 90 -11.79 0.01 -15.88
CA GLU A 90 -11.08 -0.79 -14.86
C GLU A 90 -9.60 -0.42 -14.82
N ARG A 91 -8.98 -0.23 -15.98
CA ARG A 91 -7.57 0.15 -16.07
C ARG A 91 -7.28 1.50 -15.39
N VAL A 92 -8.14 2.50 -15.63
CA VAL A 92 -8.06 3.80 -14.95
C VAL A 92 -8.31 3.66 -13.45
N ALA A 93 -9.28 2.83 -13.05
CA ALA A 93 -9.59 2.61 -11.65
C ALA A 93 -8.43 1.97 -10.89
N VAL A 94 -7.80 0.94 -11.45
CA VAL A 94 -6.61 0.31 -10.88
C VAL A 94 -5.45 1.31 -10.83
N ALA A 95 -5.21 2.08 -11.89
CA ALA A 95 -4.15 3.08 -11.89
C ALA A 95 -4.32 4.12 -10.76
N ARG A 96 -5.53 4.66 -10.58
CA ARG A 96 -5.84 5.61 -9.51
C ARG A 96 -5.79 4.98 -8.12
N HIS A 97 -6.15 3.70 -7.99
CA HIS A 97 -6.05 2.94 -6.75
C HIS A 97 -4.58 2.81 -6.32
N GLU A 98 -3.72 2.30 -7.21
CA GLU A 98 -2.29 2.10 -6.94
C GLU A 98 -1.55 3.44 -6.74
N LEU A 99 -1.95 4.49 -7.46
CA LEU A 99 -1.44 5.85 -7.23
C LEU A 99 -1.89 6.42 -5.88
N GLY A 100 -3.05 6.01 -5.37
CA GLY A 100 -3.47 6.35 -4.01
C GLY A 100 -2.45 5.87 -2.98
N HIS A 101 -1.97 4.63 -3.11
CA HIS A 101 -0.88 4.13 -2.28
C HIS A 101 0.43 4.91 -2.50
N ALA A 102 0.82 5.15 -3.75
CA ALA A 102 2.08 5.82 -4.07
C ALA A 102 2.13 7.27 -3.56
N VAL A 103 1.03 8.01 -3.71
CA VAL A 103 0.90 9.39 -3.22
C VAL A 103 0.87 9.40 -1.69
N ALA A 104 0.12 8.51 -1.04
CA ALA A 104 0.12 8.42 0.42
C ALA A 104 1.53 8.11 0.98
N ALA A 105 2.25 7.16 0.37
CA ALA A 105 3.63 6.87 0.74
C ALA A 105 4.54 8.09 0.56
N ARG A 106 4.41 8.84 -0.54
CA ARG A 106 5.20 10.05 -0.81
C ARG A 106 5.04 11.12 0.28
N TYR A 107 3.85 11.29 0.83
CA TYR A 107 3.56 12.30 1.85
C TYR A 107 3.81 11.83 3.28
N PHE A 108 3.52 10.57 3.58
CA PHE A 108 3.44 10.10 4.97
C PHE A 108 4.51 9.08 5.36
N LEU A 109 5.32 8.62 4.41
CA LEU A 109 6.49 7.77 4.65
C LEU A 109 7.77 8.47 4.16
N PRO A 110 8.20 9.56 4.83
CA PRO A 110 9.38 10.33 4.40
C PRO A 110 10.68 9.51 4.43
N ASP A 111 10.71 8.44 5.24
CA ASP A 111 11.84 7.54 5.40
C ASP A 111 11.74 6.28 4.53
N ALA A 112 10.73 6.20 3.65
CA ALA A 112 10.57 5.12 2.68
C ALA A 112 10.78 5.62 1.24
N VAL A 113 10.94 4.67 0.33
CA VAL A 113 10.99 4.88 -1.12
C VAL A 113 10.09 3.86 -1.82
N SER A 114 9.28 4.34 -2.77
CA SER A 114 8.52 3.47 -3.66
C SER A 114 9.47 2.71 -4.58
N VAL A 115 9.36 1.39 -4.59
CA VAL A 115 10.21 0.51 -5.41
C VAL A 115 9.46 -0.17 -6.55
N ARG A 116 8.13 -0.27 -6.45
CA ARG A 116 7.30 -0.80 -7.54
C ARG A 116 5.91 -0.17 -7.54
N LEU A 117 5.42 0.15 -8.72
CA LEU A 117 4.06 0.62 -8.97
C LEU A 117 3.56 -0.03 -10.27
N SER A 118 2.60 -0.95 -10.17
CA SER A 118 2.15 -1.76 -11.30
C SER A 118 0.64 -1.84 -11.40
N ILE A 119 0.11 -1.81 -12.62
CA ILE A 119 -1.32 -2.07 -12.91
C ILE A 119 -1.51 -3.40 -13.67
N ARG A 120 -0.49 -4.26 -13.67
CA ARG A 120 -0.50 -5.54 -14.37
C ARG A 120 -1.06 -6.62 -13.45
N MET A 121 -2.00 -7.41 -13.95
CA MET A 121 -2.58 -8.50 -13.16
C MET A 121 -1.56 -9.61 -12.91
N ARG A 122 -1.35 -9.96 -11.63
CA ARG A 122 -0.46 -11.05 -11.21
C ARG A 122 -1.09 -11.81 -10.05
N SER A 123 -1.22 -13.14 -10.16
CA SER A 123 -1.79 -14.05 -9.14
C SER A 123 -3.08 -13.57 -8.45
N GLY A 124 -3.98 -12.94 -9.20
CA GLY A 124 -5.27 -12.44 -8.68
C GLY A 124 -5.25 -11.03 -8.07
N SER A 125 -4.08 -10.37 -8.00
CA SER A 125 -3.98 -8.92 -7.73
C SER A 125 -4.08 -8.15 -9.04
N LEU A 126 -4.91 -7.10 -9.09
CA LEU A 126 -5.14 -6.28 -10.29
C LEU A 126 -3.99 -5.29 -10.55
N GLY A 127 -3.33 -4.86 -9.48
CA GLY A 127 -2.14 -4.01 -9.45
C GLY A 127 -1.39 -4.23 -8.14
N HIS A 128 -0.26 -3.54 -7.95
CA HIS A 128 0.41 -3.47 -6.67
C HIS A 128 1.38 -2.28 -6.59
N HIS A 129 1.34 -1.55 -5.48
CA HIS A 129 2.34 -0.60 -5.05
C HIS A 129 3.15 -1.14 -3.85
N ARG A 130 4.47 -1.03 -3.94
CA ARG A 130 5.40 -1.39 -2.86
C ARG A 130 6.34 -0.24 -2.54
N ALA A 131 6.40 0.11 -1.27
CA ALA A 131 7.44 0.97 -0.69
C ALA A 131 8.32 0.16 0.27
N VAL A 132 9.57 0.59 0.43
CA VAL A 132 10.53 0.01 1.37
C VAL A 132 11.26 1.13 2.10
N ASP A 133 11.73 0.86 3.30
CA ASP A 133 12.51 1.83 4.07
C ASP A 133 13.82 2.19 3.37
N LYS A 134 14.24 3.44 3.51
CA LYS A 134 15.57 3.91 3.06
C LYS A 134 16.69 3.27 3.87
N GLU A 135 16.44 3.06 5.16
CA GLU A 135 17.36 2.43 6.10
C GLU A 135 16.69 1.22 6.74
N GLU A 136 17.43 0.11 6.82
CA GLU A 136 16.94 -1.14 7.41
C GLU A 136 16.94 -1.02 8.94
N GLU A 137 15.80 -0.63 9.50
CA GLU A 137 15.61 -0.50 10.95
C GLU A 137 14.87 -1.69 11.54
N PHE A 138 15.29 -2.11 12.74
CA PHE A 138 14.66 -3.23 13.45
C PHE A 138 13.46 -2.84 14.32
N SER A 139 13.29 -1.54 14.61
CA SER A 139 12.21 -1.01 15.44
C SER A 139 11.66 0.26 14.84
N LYS A 140 10.33 0.41 14.83
CA LYS A 140 9.64 1.56 14.24
C LYS A 140 8.98 2.43 15.30
N PHE A 141 9.10 3.74 15.14
CA PHE A 141 8.37 4.71 15.95
C PHE A 141 6.88 4.77 15.55
N ARG A 142 6.06 5.34 16.44
CA ARG A 142 4.63 5.56 16.17
C ARG A 142 4.38 6.33 14.87
N SER A 143 5.20 7.34 14.58
CA SER A 143 5.08 8.16 13.37
C SER A 143 5.17 7.31 12.10
N HIS A 144 6.10 6.36 12.07
CA HIS A 144 6.27 5.44 10.94
C HIS A 144 5.07 4.50 10.82
N ALA A 145 4.59 3.88 11.91
CA ALA A 145 3.38 3.04 11.89
C ALA A 145 2.12 3.83 11.45
N ALA A 146 2.04 5.12 11.82
CA ALA A 146 0.97 5.99 11.36
C ALA A 146 1.11 6.36 9.86
N GLY A 147 2.34 6.44 9.35
CA GLY A 147 2.61 6.59 7.92
C GLY A 147 2.23 5.35 7.12
N GLU A 148 2.55 4.16 7.60
CA GLU A 148 2.14 2.87 7.02
C GLU A 148 0.61 2.74 6.97
N LEU A 149 -0.08 3.22 8.00
CA LEU A 149 -1.55 3.21 8.01
C LEU A 149 -2.14 4.12 6.93
N ARG A 150 -1.53 5.29 6.71
CA ARG A 150 -1.91 6.21 5.62
C ARG A 150 -1.58 5.61 4.25
N HIS A 151 -0.41 4.99 4.11
CA HIS A 151 -0.06 4.25 2.91
C HIS A 151 -1.10 3.18 2.57
N GLY A 152 -1.56 2.39 3.56
CA GLY A 152 -2.63 1.39 3.36
C GLY A 152 -3.99 1.99 3.01
N LEU A 153 -4.39 3.11 3.63
CA LEU A 153 -5.69 3.74 3.39
C LEU A 153 -5.72 4.66 2.16
N GLY A 154 -4.56 5.00 1.60
CA GLY A 154 -4.42 5.91 0.46
C GLY A 154 -5.23 5.51 -0.77
N ALA A 155 -5.30 4.21 -1.10
CA ALA A 155 -6.12 3.72 -2.22
C ALA A 155 -7.63 3.93 -1.98
N ILE A 156 -8.08 3.70 -0.74
CA ILE A 156 -9.48 3.91 -0.34
C ILE A 156 -9.86 5.38 -0.45
N ALA A 157 -8.98 6.26 0.04
CA ALA A 157 -9.15 7.70 -0.10
C ALA A 157 -9.20 8.14 -1.57
N SER A 158 -8.31 7.61 -2.40
CA SER A 158 -8.26 7.88 -3.84
C SER A 158 -9.58 7.48 -4.52
N GLU A 159 -10.05 6.25 -4.30
CA GLU A 159 -11.31 5.78 -4.87
C GLU A 159 -12.49 6.64 -4.43
N ARG A 160 -12.60 7.00 -3.14
CA ARG A 160 -13.65 7.91 -2.67
C ARG A 160 -13.60 9.29 -3.31
N VAL A 161 -12.41 9.83 -3.52
CA VAL A 161 -12.23 11.14 -4.14
C VAL A 161 -12.65 11.13 -5.61
N PHE A 162 -12.31 10.08 -6.36
CA PHE A 162 -12.61 9.98 -7.80
C PHE A 162 -14.01 9.48 -8.11
N TYR A 163 -14.55 8.57 -7.29
CA TYR A 163 -15.78 7.83 -7.61
C TYR A 163 -16.90 8.05 -6.60
N GLY A 164 -16.60 8.57 -5.40
CA GLY A 164 -17.56 8.69 -4.29
C GLY A 164 -17.90 7.35 -3.61
N GLU A 165 -17.36 6.24 -4.13
CA GLU A 165 -17.56 4.87 -3.68
C GLU A 165 -16.23 4.10 -3.71
N ASN A 166 -16.21 2.91 -3.11
CA ASN A 166 -15.07 2.01 -3.15
C ASN A 166 -15.39 0.78 -4.00
N SER A 167 -14.38 0.26 -4.67
CA SER A 167 -14.39 -1.06 -5.30
C SER A 167 -14.30 -2.17 -4.26
N THR A 168 -14.49 -3.42 -4.66
CA THR A 168 -14.22 -4.58 -3.80
C THR A 168 -12.72 -4.85 -3.62
N GLY A 169 -11.86 -4.19 -4.39
CA GLY A 169 -10.39 -4.37 -4.36
C GLY A 169 -9.75 -3.95 -3.05
N VAL A 170 -10.35 -2.98 -2.33
CA VAL A 170 -9.82 -2.42 -1.07
C VAL A 170 -9.88 -3.38 0.13
N SER A 171 -10.41 -4.60 -0.06
CA SER A 171 -10.67 -5.55 1.02
C SER A 171 -9.41 -5.89 1.82
N MET A 172 -8.29 -6.13 1.13
CA MET A 172 -7.02 -6.45 1.79
C MET A 172 -6.44 -5.23 2.51
N ASP A 173 -6.51 -4.04 1.90
CA ASP A 173 -6.03 -2.79 2.49
C ASP A 173 -6.73 -2.50 3.81
N LEU A 174 -8.06 -2.70 3.86
CA LEU A 174 -8.84 -2.54 5.09
C LEU A 174 -8.48 -3.59 6.15
N ILE A 175 -8.25 -4.84 5.77
CA ILE A 175 -7.84 -5.90 6.70
C ILE A 175 -6.50 -5.55 7.34
N GLN A 176 -5.51 -5.21 6.51
CA GLN A 176 -4.15 -4.90 6.95
C GLN A 176 -4.11 -3.62 7.79
N SER A 177 -4.82 -2.57 7.34
CA SER A 177 -4.93 -1.31 8.09
C SER A 177 -5.61 -1.51 9.45
N THR A 178 -6.67 -2.31 9.51
CA THR A 178 -7.36 -2.62 10.76
C THR A 178 -6.46 -3.40 11.72
N ASP A 179 -5.71 -4.40 11.22
CA ASP A 179 -4.77 -5.15 12.04
C ASP A 179 -3.63 -4.25 12.56
N LEU A 180 -3.04 -3.42 11.70
CA LEU A 180 -1.99 -2.48 12.08
C LEU A 180 -2.47 -1.50 13.15
N ALA A 181 -3.60 -0.82 12.93
CA ALA A 181 -4.19 0.09 13.91
C ALA A 181 -4.50 -0.64 15.23
N SER A 182 -4.97 -1.88 15.17
CA SER A 182 -5.23 -2.68 16.37
C SER A 182 -3.95 -3.04 17.13
N ARG A 183 -2.85 -3.38 16.43
CA ARG A 183 -1.53 -3.60 17.05
C ARG A 183 -0.99 -2.34 17.69
N MET A 184 -1.13 -1.18 17.02
CA MET A 184 -0.76 0.12 17.57
C MET A 184 -1.43 0.33 18.94
N ILE A 185 -2.74 0.13 19.03
CA ILE A 185 -3.49 0.34 20.28
C ILE A 185 -3.20 -0.74 21.34
N VAL A 186 -3.32 -2.02 20.98
CA VAL A 186 -3.41 -3.12 21.95
C VAL A 186 -2.04 -3.70 22.30
N ASN A 187 -1.10 -3.74 21.35
CA ASN A 187 0.20 -4.39 21.56
C ASN A 187 1.31 -3.37 21.86
N TRP A 188 1.29 -2.22 21.18
CA TRP A 188 2.39 -1.24 21.24
C TRP A 188 2.09 -0.02 22.12
N GLY A 189 0.86 0.13 22.61
CA GLY A 189 0.47 1.27 23.44
C GLY A 189 0.52 2.62 22.72
N MET A 190 0.44 2.61 21.38
CA MET A 190 0.49 3.78 20.51
C MET A 190 -0.91 4.37 20.31
N GLY A 191 -1.36 5.14 21.30
CA GLY A 191 -2.69 5.78 21.28
C GLY A 191 -2.94 6.75 20.10
N PRO A 192 -4.21 7.19 19.92
CA PRO A 192 -4.57 8.17 18.90
C PRO A 192 -3.92 9.53 19.16
N ASP A 193 -3.70 10.29 18.09
CA ASP A 193 -3.22 11.67 18.23
C ASP A 193 -4.27 12.56 18.90
N PRO A 194 -3.85 13.57 19.69
CA PRO A 194 -4.75 14.57 20.21
C PRO A 194 -5.29 15.43 19.05
N LEU A 195 -6.58 15.30 18.76
CA LEU A 195 -7.27 16.04 17.70
C LEU A 195 -8.27 17.04 18.30
N PRO A 196 -8.55 18.18 17.63
CA PRO A 196 -9.65 19.05 18.01
C PRO A 196 -10.96 18.26 18.13
N PRO A 197 -11.87 18.59 19.07
CA PRO A 197 -13.04 17.74 19.36
C PRO A 197 -13.93 17.43 18.15
N HIS A 198 -14.06 18.36 17.20
CA HIS A 198 -14.85 18.13 15.98
C HIS A 198 -14.14 17.17 15.01
N VAL A 199 -12.84 17.30 14.81
CA VAL A 199 -12.03 16.38 13.98
C VAL A 199 -11.96 14.99 14.63
N SER A 200 -11.83 14.92 15.95
CA SER A 200 -11.82 13.64 16.69
C SER A 200 -13.15 12.89 16.49
N ARG A 201 -14.30 13.57 16.57
CA ARG A 201 -15.62 12.96 16.29
C ARG A 201 -15.73 12.48 14.85
N LEU A 202 -15.31 13.31 13.89
CA LEU A 202 -15.29 12.94 12.47
C LEU A 202 -14.42 11.70 12.23
N ALA A 203 -13.20 11.67 12.79
CA ALA A 203 -12.27 10.56 12.68
C ALA A 203 -12.85 9.28 13.28
N VAL A 204 -13.42 9.31 14.48
CA VAL A 204 -14.08 8.14 15.06
C VAL A 204 -15.23 7.66 14.18
N SER A 205 -16.07 8.58 13.70
CA SER A 205 -17.21 8.23 12.85
C SER A 205 -16.78 7.57 11.55
N ILE A 206 -15.80 8.12 10.84
CA ILE A 206 -15.26 7.52 9.61
C ILE A 206 -14.57 6.19 9.92
N GLY A 207 -13.76 6.17 10.98
CA GLY A 207 -13.00 4.98 11.37
C GLY A 207 -13.86 3.77 11.69
N GLU A 208 -15.02 3.94 12.32
CA GLU A 208 -15.95 2.84 12.57
C GLU A 208 -16.40 2.13 11.28
N TYR A 209 -16.48 2.85 10.15
CA TYR A 209 -16.77 2.26 8.83
C TYR A 209 -15.58 1.55 8.20
N LEU A 210 -14.36 1.95 8.56
CA LEU A 210 -13.12 1.40 8.00
C LEU A 210 -12.65 0.15 8.75
N ILE A 211 -13.26 -0.18 9.90
CA ILE A 211 -12.92 -1.41 10.62
C ILE A 211 -13.37 -2.63 9.81
N SER A 212 -12.39 -3.42 9.36
CA SER A 212 -12.63 -4.71 8.73
C SER A 212 -12.81 -5.80 9.79
N MET A 213 -14.02 -6.37 9.85
CA MET A 213 -14.28 -7.53 10.74
C MET A 213 -13.48 -8.77 10.33
N ALA A 214 -13.05 -8.88 9.07
CA ALA A 214 -12.19 -9.97 8.61
C ALA A 214 -10.80 -9.95 9.26
N ALA A 215 -10.34 -8.80 9.79
CA ALA A 215 -9.12 -8.73 10.59
C ALA A 215 -9.28 -9.39 11.98
N SER A 216 -10.51 -9.56 12.46
CA SER A 216 -10.81 -10.15 13.77
C SER A 216 -10.83 -11.67 13.78
N VAL A 217 -10.38 -12.32 12.71
CA VAL A 217 -10.31 -13.78 12.62
C VAL A 217 -9.20 -14.30 13.55
N GLN A 218 -9.51 -15.37 14.27
CA GLN A 218 -8.61 -16.02 15.21
C GLN A 218 -7.50 -16.76 14.46
N SER A 219 -6.29 -16.78 15.03
CA SER A 219 -5.22 -17.63 14.51
C SER A 219 -5.63 -19.09 14.67
N GLU A 220 -5.84 -19.80 13.56
CA GLU A 220 -6.18 -21.23 13.55
C GLU A 220 -5.08 -22.10 14.20
N LEU A 221 -3.83 -21.64 14.14
CA LEU A 221 -2.66 -22.37 14.65
C LEU A 221 -2.49 -22.26 16.17
N THR A 222 -2.78 -21.09 16.75
CA THR A 222 -2.50 -20.82 18.18
C THR A 222 -3.77 -20.76 19.02
N GLY A 223 -4.94 -20.62 18.41
CA GLY A 223 -6.19 -20.36 19.11
C GLY A 223 -6.19 -19.01 19.84
N GLU A 224 -5.21 -18.13 19.59
CA GLU A 224 -5.19 -16.80 20.20
C GLU A 224 -6.01 -15.81 19.37
N ALA A 225 -6.77 -14.96 20.09
CA ALA A 225 -7.48 -13.85 19.47
C ALA A 225 -6.48 -12.88 18.82
N SER A 226 -6.75 -12.47 17.58
CA SER A 226 -5.95 -11.46 16.88
C SER A 226 -5.96 -10.12 17.63
N PRO A 227 -4.97 -9.23 17.42
CA PRO A 227 -4.99 -7.88 17.99
C PRO A 227 -6.30 -7.14 17.69
N ALA A 228 -6.83 -7.29 16.47
CA ALA A 228 -8.12 -6.74 16.08
C ALA A 228 -9.27 -7.35 16.90
N ALA A 229 -9.33 -8.67 17.06
CA ALA A 229 -10.36 -9.30 17.90
C ALA A 229 -10.32 -8.79 19.34
N LYS A 230 -9.13 -8.64 19.93
CA LYS A 230 -8.93 -8.07 21.28
C LYS A 230 -9.39 -6.61 21.35
N ALA A 231 -9.04 -5.80 20.33
CA ALA A 231 -9.46 -4.40 20.26
C ALA A 231 -10.98 -4.27 20.17
N MET A 232 -11.63 -5.10 19.36
CA MET A 232 -13.08 -5.05 19.13
C MET A 232 -13.91 -5.45 20.37
N GLN A 233 -13.37 -6.29 21.26
CA GLN A 233 -14.03 -6.68 22.51
C GLN A 233 -14.04 -5.57 23.58
N ASN A 234 -13.16 -4.57 23.46
CA ASN A 234 -13.06 -3.46 24.40
C ASN A 234 -13.56 -2.15 23.75
N PRO A 235 -14.67 -1.55 24.22
CA PRO A 235 -15.22 -0.34 23.59
C PRO A 235 -14.24 0.84 23.50
N ARG A 236 -13.34 1.01 24.48
CA ARG A 236 -12.33 2.08 24.46
C ARG A 236 -11.25 1.79 23.42
N SER A 237 -10.77 0.55 23.36
CA SER A 237 -9.78 0.15 22.35
C SER A 237 -10.35 0.23 20.94
N ARG A 238 -11.60 -0.22 20.74
CA ARG A 238 -12.31 -0.08 19.46
C ARG A 238 -12.43 1.38 19.04
N GLN A 239 -12.85 2.26 19.95
CA GLN A 239 -12.93 3.70 19.66
C GLN A 239 -11.56 4.30 19.31
N ALA A 240 -10.50 3.88 20.00
CA ALA A 240 -9.14 4.33 19.70
C ALA A 240 -8.67 3.84 18.31
N VAL A 241 -8.96 2.58 17.95
CA VAL A 241 -8.68 2.03 16.61
C VAL A 241 -9.45 2.81 15.54
N ALA A 242 -10.74 3.08 15.77
CA ALA A 242 -11.54 3.89 14.86
C ALA A 242 -10.94 5.29 14.71
N GLN A 243 -10.56 5.97 15.79
CA GLN A 243 -9.96 7.30 15.70
C GLN A 243 -8.65 7.28 14.89
N VAL A 244 -7.78 6.30 15.11
CA VAL A 244 -6.51 6.15 14.38
C VAL A 244 -6.77 5.94 12.89
N LEU A 245 -7.63 4.98 12.52
CA LEU A 245 -8.01 4.71 11.13
C LEU A 245 -8.63 5.93 10.45
N GLY A 246 -9.61 6.56 11.09
CA GLY A 246 -10.29 7.70 10.51
C GLY A 246 -9.39 8.94 10.40
N SER A 247 -8.45 9.13 11.32
CA SER A 247 -7.47 10.23 11.21
C SER A 247 -6.54 10.04 10.02
N ALA A 248 -6.03 8.81 9.82
CA ALA A 248 -5.21 8.48 8.66
C ALA A 248 -5.99 8.67 7.35
N TYR A 249 -7.21 8.15 7.27
CA TYR A 249 -8.08 8.34 6.10
C TYR A 249 -8.37 9.81 5.81
N ILE A 250 -8.62 10.65 6.84
CA ILE A 250 -8.86 12.09 6.64
C ILE A 250 -7.63 12.73 6.00
N ASP A 251 -6.43 12.41 6.46
CA ASP A 251 -5.19 12.96 5.90
C ASP A 251 -5.02 12.53 4.45
N ASP A 252 -5.19 11.24 4.15
CA ASP A 252 -5.11 10.71 2.79
C ASP A 252 -6.16 11.35 1.88
N TRP A 253 -7.42 11.40 2.31
CA TRP A 253 -8.51 11.99 1.54
C TRP A 253 -8.22 13.44 1.19
N ARG A 254 -7.68 14.22 2.14
CA ARG A 254 -7.31 15.62 1.90
C ARG A 254 -6.21 15.72 0.86
N VAL A 255 -5.17 14.89 0.96
CA VAL A 255 -4.09 14.81 -0.04
C VAL A 255 -4.61 14.41 -1.41
N MET A 256 -5.45 13.39 -1.51
CA MET A 256 -6.01 12.96 -2.79
C MET A 256 -6.93 14.02 -3.40
N ASN A 257 -7.77 14.66 -2.58
CA ASN A 257 -8.73 15.65 -3.04
C ASN A 257 -8.07 16.89 -3.63
N VAL A 258 -6.95 17.34 -3.04
CA VAL A 258 -6.24 18.53 -3.53
C VAL A 258 -5.34 18.26 -4.74
N ASN A 259 -5.08 16.99 -5.04
CA ASN A 259 -4.18 16.53 -6.09
C ASN A 259 -4.90 15.72 -7.19
N LYS A 260 -6.21 15.88 -7.36
CA LYS A 260 -7.00 15.09 -8.34
C LYS A 260 -6.43 15.18 -9.75
N GLU A 261 -6.13 16.40 -10.22
CA GLU A 261 -5.57 16.58 -11.56
C GLU A 261 -4.18 15.95 -11.70
N ALA A 262 -3.33 16.09 -10.68
CA ALA A 262 -1.98 15.51 -10.67
C ALA A 262 -2.01 13.97 -10.67
N ILE A 263 -2.93 13.37 -9.90
CA ILE A 263 -3.14 11.92 -9.87
C ILE A 263 -3.66 11.42 -11.22
N ASP A 264 -4.54 12.16 -11.90
CA ASP A 264 -5.02 11.79 -13.24
C ASP A 264 -3.91 11.80 -14.28
N LEU A 265 -3.06 12.83 -14.27
CA LEU A 265 -1.87 12.88 -15.14
C LEU A 265 -0.91 11.72 -14.86
N ALA A 266 -0.69 11.41 -13.58
CA ALA A 266 0.12 10.26 -13.17
C ALA A 266 -0.52 8.94 -13.63
N ALA A 267 -1.84 8.82 -13.59
CA ALA A 267 -2.56 7.63 -14.00
C ALA A 267 -2.42 7.39 -15.50
N GLU A 268 -2.54 8.43 -16.33
CA GLU A 268 -2.29 8.34 -17.78
C GLU A 268 -0.87 7.85 -18.08
N ALA A 269 0.14 8.41 -17.41
CA ALA A 269 1.52 8.00 -17.58
C ALA A 269 1.77 6.55 -17.12
N LEU A 270 1.24 6.17 -15.96
CA LEU A 270 1.34 4.80 -15.43
C LEU A 270 0.63 3.81 -16.35
N MET A 271 -0.54 4.16 -16.87
CA MET A 271 -1.24 3.32 -17.84
C MET A 271 -0.41 3.12 -19.10
N ALA A 272 0.20 4.17 -19.65
CA ALA A 272 1.04 4.06 -20.84
C ALA A 272 2.22 3.09 -20.66
N GLN A 273 2.82 3.03 -19.46
CA GLN A 273 3.94 2.14 -19.15
C GLN A 273 3.52 0.76 -18.64
N GLY A 274 2.36 0.66 -17.99
CA GLY A 274 1.85 -0.53 -17.33
C GLY A 274 2.51 -0.85 -15.98
N GLU A 275 3.79 -0.52 -15.81
CA GLU A 275 4.56 -0.73 -14.58
C GLU A 275 5.74 0.25 -14.51
N LEU A 276 6.02 0.75 -13.31
CA LEU A 276 7.16 1.60 -12.97
C LEU A 276 7.93 0.97 -11.80
N VAL A 277 9.25 1.07 -11.83
CA VAL A 277 10.13 0.47 -10.82
C VAL A 277 11.19 1.47 -10.38
N GLY A 278 11.46 1.48 -9.07
CA GLY A 278 12.51 2.30 -8.47
C GLY A 278 12.34 3.78 -8.78
N ASP A 279 13.39 4.39 -9.34
CA ASP A 279 13.49 5.84 -9.46
C ASP A 279 12.47 6.44 -10.46
N GLU A 280 11.91 5.61 -11.35
CA GLU A 280 10.83 6.00 -12.27
C GLU A 280 9.58 6.50 -11.54
N ILE A 281 9.28 5.94 -10.36
CA ILE A 281 8.09 6.28 -9.58
C ILE A 281 8.26 7.67 -8.97
N GLY A 282 9.42 7.93 -8.35
CA GLY A 282 9.75 9.25 -7.81
C GLY A 282 9.74 10.32 -8.89
N GLY A 283 10.35 10.03 -10.05
CA GLY A 283 10.35 10.91 -11.21
C GLY A 283 8.94 11.25 -11.71
N LEU A 284 8.04 10.26 -11.75
CA LEU A 284 6.63 10.51 -12.10
C LEU A 284 5.96 11.44 -11.08
N LEU A 285 6.02 11.11 -9.79
CA LEU A 285 5.33 11.87 -8.74
C LEU A 285 5.84 13.31 -8.62
N ASP A 286 7.15 13.52 -8.83
CA ASP A 286 7.76 14.86 -8.82
C ASP A 286 7.35 15.68 -10.06
N SER A 287 7.04 15.02 -11.18
CA SER A 287 6.69 15.69 -12.44
C SER A 287 5.24 16.21 -12.51
N VAL A 288 4.33 15.66 -11.71
CA VAL A 288 2.88 15.96 -11.80
C VAL A 288 2.43 17.10 -10.88
N GLY A 289 3.36 17.70 -10.10
CA GLY A 289 3.09 18.91 -9.34
C GLY A 289 2.21 18.71 -8.11
N LEU A 290 2.43 17.62 -7.36
CA LEU A 290 1.72 17.35 -6.11
C LEU A 290 1.92 18.49 -5.08
N ARG A 291 0.88 18.83 -4.33
CA ARG A 291 0.90 19.81 -3.23
C ARG A 291 0.33 19.29 -1.93
N GLU A 292 0.76 19.87 -0.82
CA GLU A 292 0.18 19.61 0.50
C GLU A 292 -1.21 20.28 0.65
N PRO A 293 -2.14 19.65 1.40
CA PRO A 293 -3.37 20.31 1.84
C PRO A 293 -3.09 21.46 2.80
N THR A 294 -3.92 22.50 2.74
CA THR A 294 -3.93 23.66 3.64
C THR A 294 -5.19 23.65 4.51
N ASP A 295 -5.23 24.47 5.55
CA ASP A 295 -6.42 24.62 6.42
C ASP A 295 -7.68 25.08 5.68
N LYS A 296 -7.53 25.64 4.47
CA LYS A 296 -8.64 26.06 3.61
C LYS A 296 -9.20 24.92 2.76
N ASP A 297 -8.43 23.86 2.57
CA ASP A 297 -8.86 22.70 1.80
C ASP A 297 -9.89 21.89 2.60
N PRO A 298 -10.91 21.33 1.93
CA PRO A 298 -12.04 20.69 2.62
C PRO A 298 -11.62 19.42 3.37
N TYR A 299 -12.43 19.05 4.36
CA TYR A 299 -12.39 17.74 5.01
C TYR A 299 -13.39 16.81 4.32
N PRO A 300 -13.22 15.48 4.42
CA PRO A 300 -14.23 14.55 3.94
C PRO A 300 -15.56 14.76 4.69
N ALA A 301 -16.67 14.49 4.01
CA ALA A 301 -17.99 14.55 4.61
C ALA A 301 -18.14 13.51 5.74
N GLU A 302 -18.96 13.82 6.75
CA GLU A 302 -19.38 12.82 7.73
C GLU A 302 -20.15 11.69 7.03
N ILE A 303 -19.83 10.45 7.38
CA ILE A 303 -20.58 9.28 6.94
C ILE A 303 -21.61 8.98 8.04
N PRO A 304 -22.92 9.15 7.80
CA PRO A 304 -23.92 9.00 8.85
C PRO A 304 -24.10 7.53 9.23
N LEU A 305 -23.67 7.17 10.46
CA LEU A 305 -23.85 5.83 11.04
C LEU A 305 -25.31 5.39 10.92
N PRO A 306 -25.58 4.16 10.42
CA PRO A 306 -26.94 3.65 10.44
C PRO A 306 -27.45 3.71 11.89
N PRO A 307 -28.70 4.15 12.11
CA PRO A 307 -29.22 4.28 13.45
C PRO A 307 -29.12 2.93 14.16
N VAL A 308 -28.71 2.95 15.43
CA VAL A 308 -28.79 1.77 16.28
C VAL A 308 -30.28 1.42 16.37
N LEU A 309 -30.69 0.34 15.70
CA LEU A 309 -32.05 -0.14 15.79
C LEU A 309 -32.29 -0.56 17.24
N GLU A 310 -33.15 0.16 17.95
CA GLU A 310 -33.62 -0.30 19.25
C GLU A 310 -34.29 -1.67 19.05
N PRO A 311 -34.02 -2.66 19.91
CA PRO A 311 -34.68 -3.95 19.81
C PRO A 311 -36.19 -3.73 19.83
N LEU A 312 -36.89 -4.29 18.85
CA LEU A 312 -38.34 -4.26 18.75
C LEU A 312 -38.92 -4.66 20.11
N LYS A 313 -39.59 -3.73 20.79
CA LYS A 313 -40.37 -4.03 21.98
C LYS A 313 -41.51 -4.94 21.54
N ILE A 314 -41.33 -6.25 21.68
CA ILE A 314 -42.44 -7.19 21.57
C ILE A 314 -43.28 -6.96 22.82
N GLU A 315 -44.34 -6.17 22.70
CA GLU A 315 -45.39 -6.15 23.70
C GLU A 315 -45.96 -7.56 23.75
N ALA A 316 -45.65 -8.29 24.83
CA ALA A 316 -46.31 -9.55 25.09
C ALA A 316 -47.79 -9.23 25.28
N GLU A 317 -48.63 -9.55 24.30
CA GLU A 317 -50.07 -9.63 24.49
C GLU A 317 -50.32 -10.53 25.69
N GLN A 318 -50.72 -9.91 26.80
CA GLN A 318 -51.26 -10.62 27.94
C GLN A 318 -52.59 -11.22 27.48
N THR A 319 -52.56 -12.47 27.01
CA THR A 319 -53.77 -13.28 26.86
C THR A 319 -54.34 -13.49 28.25
N ALA A 320 -55.47 -12.82 28.51
CA ALA A 320 -56.33 -12.99 29.68
C ALA A 320 -57.14 -14.30 29.59
#